data_AF-A9WB78-F1
#
_entry.id   AF-A9WB78-F1
#
_cell.length_a   1.000
_cell.length_b   1.000
_cell.length_c   1.000
_cell.angle_alpha   90.00
_cell.angle_beta   90.00
_cell.angle_gamma   90.00
#
_symmetry.space_group_name_H-M   'P 1'
#
loop_
_entity.id
_entity.type
_entity.pdbx_description
1 polymer ?
#
loop_
_entity_poly.entity_id
_entity_poly.type
_entity_poly.pdbx_seq_one_letter_code
_entity_poly.pdbx_strand_id
1 'polypeptide(L)'
;MFYHAALLFDTTGFAQEARALAQRVDRGDLQLLHQRATQIAAATPAALFPLRAYGEPLRQPRPLADVGTNPVSNAEIGDWLMIVLSQYVRPCPSSIGFHWQALKLALRERGWTQAECDLLMHGQPLGTLIGKAPVGIQDHIVRHHDPYWRWIRPDYSYTHGGWLGLEHCATFFRRLCARDHELRQRTHAPGRHLPEDLRASAIQGYQAACHMLSAALQAHQGLYMVILWDQPDVGDAHGG
;
A
#
# COMPACT_ATOMS: atom_id res chain seq x y z
N MET A 1 -2.59 2.04 -16.57
CA MET A 1 -2.81 0.65 -16.11
C MET A 1 -2.71 0.61 -14.58
N PHE A 2 -3.21 -0.39 -13.86
CA PHE A 2 -3.01 -0.46 -12.40
C PHE A 2 -1.73 -1.24 -12.06
N TYR A 3 -0.84 -0.64 -11.27
CA TYR A 3 0.42 -1.22 -10.84
C TYR A 3 0.39 -1.52 -9.34
N HIS A 4 0.69 -2.75 -8.94
CA HIS A 4 0.85 -3.10 -7.53
C HIS A 4 2.29 -2.86 -7.08
N ALA A 5 2.50 -1.84 -6.25
CA ALA A 5 3.80 -1.51 -5.65
C ALA A 5 3.89 -1.99 -4.20
N ALA A 6 5.10 -2.32 -3.78
CA ALA A 6 5.43 -2.70 -2.42
C ALA A 6 6.66 -1.93 -1.92
N LEU A 7 6.63 -1.59 -0.63
CA LEU A 7 7.71 -0.95 0.10
C LEU A 7 8.00 -1.74 1.36
N LEU A 8 9.27 -1.85 1.74
CA LEU A 8 9.62 -2.38 3.05
C LEU A 8 9.17 -1.36 4.10
N PHE A 9 8.53 -1.84 5.16
CA PHE A 9 7.83 -1.00 6.13
C PHE A 9 8.19 -1.37 7.56
N ASP A 10 8.73 -0.41 8.32
CA ASP A 10 8.86 -0.52 9.77
C ASP A 10 7.50 -0.28 10.45
N THR A 11 6.70 -1.35 10.45
CA THR A 11 5.36 -1.38 11.03
C THR A 11 5.36 -1.06 12.52
N THR A 12 6.42 -1.43 13.26
CA THR A 12 6.49 -1.28 14.71
C THR A 12 6.80 0.15 15.08
N GLY A 13 7.85 0.73 14.47
CA GLY A 13 8.22 2.13 14.66
C GLY A 13 7.07 3.06 14.29
N PHE A 14 6.47 2.85 13.11
CA PHE A 14 5.32 3.64 12.68
C PHE A 14 4.13 3.51 13.63
N ALA A 15 3.73 2.29 14.02
CA ALA A 15 2.58 2.10 14.90
C ALA A 15 2.78 2.78 16.26
N GLN A 16 4.00 2.78 16.80
CA GLN A 16 4.30 3.44 18.06
C GLN A 16 4.10 4.96 17.97
N GLU A 17 4.69 5.62 16.97
CA GLU A 17 4.54 7.07 16.79
C GLU A 17 3.11 7.44 16.39
N ALA A 18 2.55 6.75 15.39
CA ALA A 18 1.25 7.07 14.82
C ALA A 18 0.11 6.89 15.84
N ARG A 19 0.20 5.93 16.77
CA ARG A 19 -0.76 5.81 17.89
C ARG A 19 -0.74 7.03 18.80
N ALA A 20 0.45 7.50 19.18
CA ALA A 20 0.60 8.66 20.05
C ALA A 20 0.06 9.93 19.37
N LEU A 21 0.33 10.09 18.07
CA LEU A 21 -0.23 11.18 17.26
C LEU A 21 -1.75 11.08 17.14
N ALA A 22 -2.28 9.92 16.79
CA ALA A 22 -3.72 9.67 16.64
C ALA A 22 -4.50 9.97 17.94
N GLN A 23 -3.95 9.59 19.10
CA GLN A 23 -4.57 9.90 20.40
C GLN A 23 -4.70 11.41 20.66
N ARG A 24 -3.76 12.24 20.20
CA ARG A 24 -3.85 13.70 20.32
C ARG A 24 -4.84 14.28 19.31
N VAL A 25 -4.80 13.79 18.07
CA VAL A 25 -5.77 14.16 17.02
C VAL A 25 -7.21 13.89 17.49
N ASP A 26 -7.45 12.74 18.10
CA ASP A 26 -8.77 12.37 18.64
C ASP A 26 -9.26 13.31 19.76
N ARG A 27 -8.35 14.04 20.41
CA ARG A 27 -8.65 15.06 21.43
C ARG A 27 -8.76 16.47 20.86
N GLY A 28 -8.69 16.61 19.53
CA GLY A 28 -8.70 17.90 18.83
C GLY A 28 -7.34 18.61 18.81
N ASP A 29 -6.28 17.95 19.27
CA ASP A 29 -4.93 18.52 19.30
C ASP A 29 -4.12 18.06 18.09
N LEU A 30 -4.10 18.92 17.08
CA LEU A 30 -3.46 18.69 15.79
C LEU A 30 -2.02 19.22 15.72
N GLN A 31 -1.57 19.97 16.73
CA GLN A 31 -0.34 20.76 16.66
C GLN A 31 0.90 19.88 16.46
N LEU A 32 0.99 18.77 17.20
CA LEU A 32 2.14 17.86 17.10
C LEU A 32 2.18 17.14 15.74
N LEU A 33 1.03 16.68 15.25
CA LEU A 33 0.98 16.01 13.94
C LEU A 33 1.42 16.96 12.82
N HIS A 34 0.88 18.18 12.80
CA HIS A 34 1.28 19.20 11.84
C HIS A 34 2.79 19.49 11.93
N GLN A 35 3.31 19.76 13.13
CA GLN A 35 4.74 20.02 13.34
C GLN A 35 5.62 18.88 12.82
N ARG A 36 5.26 17.63 13.12
CA ARG A 36 6.00 16.46 12.63
C ARG A 36 5.93 16.36 11.10
N ALA A 37 4.75 16.47 10.51
CA ALA A 37 4.60 16.44 9.05
C ALA A 37 5.43 17.55 8.38
N THR A 38 5.44 18.77 8.91
CA THR A 38 6.22 19.90 8.35
C THR A 38 7.72 19.63 8.41
N GLN A 39 8.21 19.12 9.55
CA GLN A 39 9.62 18.77 9.71
C GLN A 39 10.06 17.71 8.69
N ILE A 40 9.23 16.69 8.47
CA ILE A 40 9.52 15.59 7.55
C ILE A 40 9.51 16.08 6.10
N ALA A 41 8.49 16.85 5.72
CA ALA A 41 8.38 17.42 4.39
C ALA A 41 9.53 18.38 4.06
N ALA A 42 10.04 19.13 5.05
CA ALA A 42 11.19 20.02 4.88
C ALA A 42 12.53 19.26 4.78
N ALA A 43 12.64 18.11 5.45
CA ALA A 43 13.86 17.30 5.49
C ALA A 43 14.00 16.31 4.32
N THR A 44 12.91 16.03 3.60
CA THR A 44 12.89 14.99 2.56
C THR A 44 13.18 15.59 1.18
N PRO A 45 14.25 15.15 0.49
CA PRO A 45 14.54 15.57 -0.88
C PRO A 45 13.39 15.25 -1.85
N ALA A 46 13.17 16.14 -2.82
CA ALA A 46 12.06 16.06 -3.76
C ALA A 46 11.95 14.76 -4.57
N ALA A 47 13.05 14.02 -4.74
CA ALA A 47 13.12 12.85 -5.62
C ALA A 47 12.78 11.50 -4.96
N LEU A 48 12.45 11.47 -3.65
CA LEU A 48 12.52 10.22 -2.87
C LEU A 48 11.18 9.60 -2.49
N PHE A 49 10.03 10.11 -2.97
CA PHE A 49 8.75 9.59 -2.50
C PHE A 49 8.05 8.62 -3.47
N PRO A 50 8.04 7.31 -3.20
CA PRO A 50 7.36 6.30 -4.03
C PRO A 50 5.83 6.25 -3.81
N LEU A 51 5.27 7.16 -3.02
CA LEU A 51 3.96 7.01 -2.36
C LEU A 51 2.92 8.08 -2.76
N ARG A 52 3.14 8.88 -3.80
CA ARG A 52 2.13 9.87 -4.25
C ARG A 52 1.91 9.83 -5.75
N ALA A 53 3.01 9.89 -6.48
CA ALA A 53 3.22 9.51 -7.86
C ALA A 53 4.70 9.16 -7.93
N TYR A 54 5.11 8.19 -8.75
CA TYR A 54 6.50 7.75 -8.79
C TYR A 54 7.41 8.96 -9.10
N GLY A 55 8.15 9.48 -8.12
CA GLY A 55 9.08 10.60 -8.29
C GLY A 55 8.55 12.01 -7.96
N GLU A 56 7.36 12.17 -7.37
CA GLU A 56 6.89 13.49 -6.89
C GLU A 56 7.42 13.83 -5.48
N PRO A 57 7.73 15.12 -5.20
CA PRO A 57 8.08 15.58 -3.87
C PRO A 57 6.92 15.43 -2.88
N LEU A 58 7.25 15.27 -1.59
CA LEU A 58 6.27 15.44 -0.52
C LEU A 58 5.68 16.86 -0.58
N ARG A 59 4.35 16.96 -0.59
CA ARG A 59 3.69 18.26 -0.48
C ARG A 59 3.95 18.82 0.90
N GLN A 60 4.12 20.14 0.96
CA GLN A 60 4.17 20.83 2.23
C GLN A 60 2.79 20.75 2.90
N PRO A 61 2.72 20.40 4.20
CA PRO A 61 1.47 20.43 4.96
C PRO A 61 0.81 21.81 4.87
N ARG A 62 -0.52 21.85 4.74
CA ARG A 62 -1.24 23.13 4.82
C ARG A 62 -1.14 23.73 6.22
N PRO A 63 -1.16 25.07 6.35
CA PRO A 63 -1.17 25.72 7.65
C PRO A 63 -2.32 25.22 8.55
N LEU A 64 -2.01 24.98 9.82
CA LEU A 64 -2.97 24.50 10.81
C LEU A 64 -4.26 25.35 10.90
N ALA A 65 -4.14 26.67 10.70
CA ALA A 65 -5.26 27.61 10.75
C ALA A 65 -6.35 27.30 9.69
N ASP A 66 -5.98 26.68 8.58
CA ASP A 66 -6.87 26.39 7.45
C ASP A 66 -7.65 25.08 7.61
N VAL A 67 -7.29 24.26 8.61
CA VAL A 67 -7.86 22.92 8.81
C VAL A 67 -9.08 22.96 9.73
N GLY A 68 -9.10 23.83 10.74
CA GLY A 68 -10.16 23.87 11.77
C GLY A 68 -11.54 24.31 11.26
N THR A 69 -11.61 24.93 10.10
CA THR A 69 -12.85 25.48 9.51
C THR A 69 -13.31 24.73 8.25
N ASN A 70 -12.55 23.73 7.81
CA ASN A 70 -12.68 23.14 6.48
C ASN A 70 -13.42 21.79 6.52
N PRO A 71 -14.45 21.57 5.66
CA PRO A 71 -15.12 20.27 5.53
C PRO A 71 -14.20 19.13 5.05
N VAL A 72 -12.98 19.45 4.59
CA VAL A 72 -11.97 18.50 4.10
C VAL A 72 -10.86 18.23 5.13
N SER A 73 -11.05 18.66 6.39
CA SER A 73 -10.07 18.55 7.47
C SER A 73 -9.55 17.11 7.70
N ASN A 74 -10.42 16.10 7.59
CA ASN A 74 -10.02 14.70 7.73
C ASN A 74 -9.03 14.23 6.66
N ALA A 75 -9.18 14.72 5.41
CA ALA A 75 -8.25 14.37 4.35
C ALA A 75 -6.88 14.97 4.62
N GLU A 76 -6.83 16.23 5.06
CA GLU A 76 -5.57 16.89 5.40
C GLU A 76 -4.85 16.19 6.58
N ILE A 77 -5.59 15.79 7.62
CA ILE A 77 -5.05 15.02 8.75
C ILE A 77 -4.50 13.67 8.27
N GLY A 78 -5.20 13.00 7.35
CA GLY A 78 -4.74 11.76 6.73
C GLY A 78 -3.45 11.96 5.93
N ASP A 79 -3.37 13.02 5.14
CA ASP A 79 -2.18 13.41 4.37
C ASP A 79 -0.99 13.67 5.30
N TRP A 80 -1.19 14.34 6.44
CA TRP A 80 -0.11 14.55 7.43
C TRP A 80 0.40 13.25 8.01
N LEU A 81 -0.49 12.31 8.33
CA LEU A 81 -0.10 10.97 8.78
C LEU A 81 0.60 10.17 7.67
N MET A 82 0.23 10.38 6.41
CA MET A 82 0.90 9.79 5.25
C MET A 82 2.32 10.35 5.09
N ILE A 83 2.51 11.65 5.33
CA ILE A 83 3.84 12.27 5.43
C ILE A 83 4.63 11.65 6.59
N VAL A 84 4.03 11.40 7.75
CA VAL A 84 4.74 10.70 8.85
C VAL A 84 5.14 9.29 8.45
N LEU A 85 4.25 8.53 7.81
CA LEU A 85 4.51 7.18 7.32
C LEU A 85 5.72 7.12 6.37
N SER A 86 5.99 8.20 5.63
CA SER A 86 7.10 8.29 4.69
C SER A 86 8.46 7.91 5.27
N GLN A 87 8.70 8.22 6.54
CA GLN A 87 9.98 7.96 7.20
C GLN A 87 10.20 6.48 7.55
N TYR A 88 9.12 5.71 7.55
CA TYR A 88 9.10 4.31 7.96
C TYR A 88 9.09 3.34 6.77
N VAL A 89 9.07 3.87 5.55
CA VAL A 89 9.08 3.06 4.33
C VAL A 89 10.38 3.23 3.56
N ARG A 90 10.77 2.19 2.83
CA ARG A 90 11.85 2.24 1.85
C ARG A 90 11.53 1.36 0.65
N PRO A 91 12.16 1.60 -0.52
CA PRO A 91 11.92 0.78 -1.71
C PRO A 91 12.06 -0.72 -1.43
N CYS A 92 11.08 -1.51 -1.85
CA CYS A 92 11.22 -2.96 -1.93
C CYS A 92 11.91 -3.31 -3.26
N PRO A 93 12.89 -4.22 -3.29
CA PRO A 93 13.56 -4.60 -4.54
C PRO A 93 12.63 -5.30 -5.54
N SER A 94 11.44 -5.74 -5.12
CA SER A 94 10.46 -6.38 -5.99
C SER A 94 9.04 -5.96 -5.64
N SER A 95 8.20 -5.85 -6.66
CA SER A 95 6.78 -5.56 -6.58
C SER A 95 6.05 -6.47 -7.55
N ILE A 96 4.81 -6.88 -7.23
CA ILE A 96 4.01 -7.75 -8.11
C ILE A 96 3.77 -7.05 -9.47
N GLY A 97 3.70 -5.72 -9.47
CA GLY A 97 3.59 -4.90 -10.67
C GLY A 97 2.28 -5.10 -11.40
N PHE A 98 2.28 -5.08 -12.73
CA PHE A 98 1.07 -5.24 -13.56
C PHE A 98 0.47 -6.66 -13.53
N HIS A 99 1.20 -7.62 -12.98
CA HIS A 99 0.80 -9.04 -12.96
C HIS A 99 -0.18 -9.39 -11.84
N TRP A 100 -0.52 -8.44 -10.97
CA TRP A 100 -1.26 -8.71 -9.73
C TRP A 100 -2.66 -9.29 -9.98
N GLN A 101 -3.35 -8.84 -11.04
CA GLN A 101 -4.69 -9.36 -11.39
C GLN A 101 -4.62 -10.81 -11.86
N ALA A 102 -3.68 -11.13 -12.75
CA ALA A 102 -3.46 -12.49 -13.24
C ALA A 102 -3.05 -13.43 -12.09
N LEU A 103 -2.16 -12.96 -11.20
CA LEU A 103 -1.81 -13.69 -9.98
C LEU A 103 -3.04 -13.93 -9.09
N LYS A 104 -3.85 -12.90 -8.81
CA LYS A 104 -5.05 -13.00 -7.98
C LYS A 104 -6.01 -14.08 -8.51
N LEU A 105 -6.29 -14.07 -9.82
CA LEU A 105 -7.12 -15.08 -10.47
C LEU A 105 -6.52 -16.49 -10.33
N ALA A 106 -5.24 -16.63 -10.63
CA ALA A 106 -4.52 -17.90 -10.57
C ALA A 106 -4.41 -18.47 -9.15
N LEU A 107 -4.42 -17.64 -8.11
CA LEU A 107 -4.47 -18.07 -6.70
C LEU A 107 -5.88 -18.56 -6.33
N ARG A 108 -6.94 -17.86 -6.78
CA ARG A 108 -8.35 -18.25 -6.55
C ARG A 108 -8.67 -19.60 -7.16
N GLU A 109 -8.22 -19.87 -8.38
CA GLU A 109 -8.37 -21.19 -9.04
C GLU A 109 -7.68 -22.32 -8.27
N ARG A 110 -6.67 -21.98 -7.48
CA ARG A 110 -5.95 -22.93 -6.61
C ARG A 110 -6.56 -23.01 -5.21
N GLY A 111 -7.75 -22.45 -4.99
CA GLY A 111 -8.45 -22.55 -3.72
C GLY A 111 -7.95 -21.58 -2.65
N TRP A 112 -7.22 -20.52 -3.02
CA TRP A 112 -7.09 -19.39 -2.11
C TRP A 112 -8.46 -18.72 -1.94
N THR A 113 -8.80 -18.40 -0.70
CA THR A 113 -10.02 -17.67 -0.39
C THR A 113 -9.92 -16.23 -0.92
N GLN A 114 -11.07 -15.59 -1.11
CA GLN A 114 -11.12 -14.20 -1.53
C GLN A 114 -10.38 -13.30 -0.53
N ALA A 115 -10.61 -13.52 0.77
CA ALA A 115 -9.97 -12.77 1.85
C ALA A 115 -8.44 -12.92 1.86
N GLU A 116 -7.91 -14.12 1.60
CA GLU A 116 -6.45 -14.32 1.51
C GLU A 116 -5.84 -13.59 0.32
N CYS A 117 -6.50 -13.64 -0.84
CA CYS A 117 -6.06 -12.90 -2.01
C CYS A 117 -6.13 -11.39 -1.75
N ASP A 118 -7.21 -10.89 -1.16
CA ASP A 118 -7.36 -9.47 -0.87
C ASP A 118 -6.32 -9.00 0.16
N LEU A 119 -6.06 -9.81 1.19
CA LEU A 119 -5.00 -9.52 2.15
C LEU A 119 -3.61 -9.48 1.49
N LEU A 120 -3.31 -10.41 0.56
CA LEU A 120 -2.03 -10.39 -0.16
C LEU A 120 -1.88 -9.17 -1.09
N MET A 121 -2.95 -8.74 -1.77
CA MET A 121 -2.89 -7.66 -2.76
C MET A 121 -3.08 -6.27 -2.16
N HIS A 122 -3.80 -6.16 -1.04
CA HIS A 122 -4.20 -4.86 -0.47
C HIS A 122 -3.68 -4.67 0.96
N GLY A 123 -3.34 -5.75 1.67
CA GLY A 123 -2.88 -5.68 3.05
C GLY A 123 -4.03 -5.41 4.02
N GLN A 124 -3.66 -5.16 5.27
CA GLN A 124 -4.56 -4.68 6.30
C GLN A 124 -4.73 -3.15 6.20
N PRO A 125 -5.90 -2.60 6.58
CA PRO A 125 -6.09 -1.15 6.64
C PRO A 125 -5.07 -0.48 7.58
N LEU A 126 -4.45 0.63 7.16
CA LEU A 126 -3.50 1.37 8.01
C LEU A 126 -4.10 1.86 9.34
N GLY A 127 -5.41 2.10 9.38
CA GLY A 127 -6.12 2.45 10.61
C GLY A 127 -5.91 1.44 11.75
N THR A 128 -5.65 0.16 11.44
CA THR A 128 -5.40 -0.86 12.48
C THR A 128 -4.10 -0.63 13.23
N LEU A 129 -3.08 -0.01 12.59
CA LEU A 129 -1.81 0.32 13.25
C LEU A 129 -1.98 1.38 14.33
N ILE A 130 -2.95 2.28 14.16
CA ILE A 130 -3.26 3.35 15.12
C ILE A 130 -4.41 3.01 16.06
N GLY A 131 -4.78 1.73 16.16
CA GLY A 131 -5.81 1.25 17.10
C GLY A 131 -7.24 1.57 16.69
N LYS A 132 -7.48 1.91 15.41
CA LYS A 132 -8.83 2.11 14.87
C LYS A 132 -9.38 0.77 14.39
N ALA A 133 -10.67 0.55 14.65
CA ALA A 133 -11.33 -0.68 14.25
C ALA A 133 -11.26 -0.86 12.72
N PRO A 134 -11.03 -2.09 12.23
CA PRO A 134 -11.11 -2.37 10.80
C PRO A 134 -12.55 -2.14 10.34
N VAL A 135 -12.77 -1.12 9.51
CA VAL A 135 -14.09 -0.81 8.93
C VAL A 135 -14.27 -1.66 7.67
N GLY A 136 -14.51 -2.97 7.84
CA GLY A 136 -14.69 -3.90 6.73
C GLY A 136 -13.58 -3.85 5.67
N ILE A 137 -13.81 -4.51 4.52
CA ILE A 137 -12.96 -4.34 3.35
C ILE A 137 -13.21 -2.93 2.79
N GLN A 138 -12.14 -2.20 2.45
CA GLN A 138 -12.17 -0.82 1.93
C GLN A 138 -12.73 -0.71 0.49
N ASP A 139 -13.85 -1.39 0.21
CA ASP A 139 -14.43 -1.48 -1.15
C ASP A 139 -15.18 -0.22 -1.59
N HIS A 140 -15.22 0.81 -0.76
CA HIS A 140 -15.95 2.05 -1.02
C HIS A 140 -15.01 3.24 -1.06
N ILE A 141 -15.20 4.06 -2.11
CA ILE A 141 -14.49 5.32 -2.34
C ILE A 141 -14.57 6.18 -1.08
N VAL A 142 -13.41 6.52 -0.52
CA VAL A 142 -13.32 7.39 0.66
C VAL A 142 -13.85 8.79 0.29
N ARG A 143 -14.78 9.28 1.12
CA ARG A 143 -15.48 10.56 0.97
C ARG A 143 -14.93 11.58 1.94
N HIS A 144 -15.10 12.89 1.67
CA HIS A 144 -14.52 13.96 2.51
C HIS A 144 -14.89 13.87 4.01
N HIS A 145 -16.05 13.31 4.35
CA HIS A 145 -16.51 13.11 5.71
C HIS A 145 -16.00 11.82 6.38
N ASP A 146 -15.36 10.93 5.63
CA ASP A 146 -14.76 9.74 6.22
C ASP A 146 -13.69 10.15 7.24
N PRO A 147 -13.51 9.36 8.30
CA PRO A 147 -12.55 9.69 9.35
C PRO A 147 -11.12 9.72 8.79
N TYR A 148 -10.27 10.56 9.37
CA TYR A 148 -8.91 10.83 8.87
C TYR A 148 -8.06 9.58 8.64
N TRP A 149 -8.27 8.52 9.41
CA TRP A 149 -7.49 7.28 9.25
C TRP A 149 -7.79 6.49 7.97
N ARG A 150 -8.89 6.81 7.28
CA ARG A 150 -9.18 6.30 5.93
C ARG A 150 -8.44 7.08 4.83
N TRP A 151 -7.93 8.25 5.17
CA TRP A 151 -7.19 9.14 4.28
C TRP A 151 -5.68 8.92 4.33
N ILE A 152 -5.18 8.00 5.17
CA ILE A 152 -3.75 7.63 5.20
C ILE A 152 -3.47 6.74 3.98
N ARG A 153 -3.30 7.34 2.81
CA ARG A 153 -3.07 6.64 1.55
C ARG A 153 -2.44 7.56 0.49
N PRO A 154 -1.72 7.01 -0.49
CA PRO A 154 -1.28 7.70 -1.68
C PRO A 154 -2.43 8.33 -2.47
N ASP A 155 -2.14 9.46 -3.12
CA ASP A 155 -2.98 9.97 -4.20
C ASP A 155 -3.09 8.90 -5.31
N TYR A 156 -4.19 8.90 -6.07
CA TYR A 156 -4.45 7.97 -7.17
C TYR A 156 -4.46 6.47 -6.83
N SER A 157 -4.49 6.13 -5.53
CA SER A 157 -4.62 4.74 -5.08
C SER A 157 -6.05 4.20 -5.11
N TYR A 158 -7.08 5.02 -5.41
CA TYR A 158 -8.49 4.61 -5.49
C TYR A 158 -8.98 3.70 -4.33
N THR A 159 -8.50 3.93 -3.09
CA THR A 159 -8.72 3.14 -1.85
C THR A 159 -7.72 2.02 -1.57
N HIS A 160 -6.72 1.81 -2.41
CA HIS A 160 -5.75 0.74 -2.26
C HIS A 160 -4.50 1.21 -1.53
N GLY A 161 -4.48 1.06 -0.20
CA GLY A 161 -3.29 1.28 0.62
C GLY A 161 -3.39 0.49 1.91
N GLY A 162 -2.45 -0.42 2.13
CA GLY A 162 -2.46 -1.25 3.33
C GLY A 162 -1.11 -1.85 3.65
N TRP A 163 -1.09 -2.66 4.70
CA TRP A 163 0.16 -3.17 5.26
C TRP A 163 0.09 -4.67 5.55
N LEU A 164 1.23 -5.33 5.47
CA LEU A 164 1.42 -6.70 5.92
C LEU A 164 2.50 -6.76 6.99
N GLY A 165 2.15 -7.31 8.15
CA GLY A 165 3.11 -7.68 9.18
C GLY A 165 3.97 -8.88 8.76
N LEU A 166 5.12 -9.04 9.42
CA LEU A 166 6.08 -10.13 9.16
C LEU A 166 5.45 -11.53 9.20
N GLU A 167 4.49 -11.77 10.10
CA GLU A 167 3.80 -13.06 10.22
C GLU A 167 2.98 -13.38 8.96
N HIS A 168 2.29 -12.38 8.40
CA HIS A 168 1.59 -12.54 7.13
C HIS A 168 2.59 -12.78 5.99
N CYS A 169 3.69 -12.03 5.96
CA CYS A 169 4.73 -12.22 4.95
C CYS A 169 5.28 -13.67 4.98
N ALA A 170 5.60 -14.18 6.16
CA ALA A 170 6.10 -15.55 6.34
C ALA A 170 5.06 -16.61 5.94
N THR A 171 3.80 -16.38 6.28
CA THR A 171 2.70 -17.29 5.96
C THR A 171 2.45 -17.34 4.45
N PHE A 172 2.36 -16.20 3.79
CA PHE A 172 2.19 -16.15 2.34
C PHE A 172 3.40 -16.69 1.60
N PHE A 173 4.62 -16.36 2.02
CA PHE A 173 5.84 -16.88 1.39
C PHE A 173 5.87 -18.42 1.44
N ARG A 174 5.64 -19.01 2.62
CA ARG A 174 5.57 -20.48 2.76
C ARG A 174 4.47 -21.09 1.88
N ARG A 175 3.27 -20.52 1.86
CA ARG A 175 2.16 -21.05 1.05
C ARG A 175 2.39 -20.94 -0.44
N LEU A 176 3.01 -19.85 -0.90
CA LEU A 176 3.41 -19.71 -2.29
C LEU A 176 4.45 -20.79 -2.59
N CYS A 177 5.60 -20.79 -1.91
CA CYS A 177 6.70 -21.74 -2.17
C CYS A 177 6.28 -23.21 -2.11
N ALA A 178 5.43 -23.61 -1.16
CA ALA A 178 4.93 -24.98 -1.06
C ALA A 178 4.14 -25.43 -2.31
N ARG A 179 3.58 -24.48 -3.07
CA ARG A 179 2.79 -24.71 -4.28
C ARG A 179 3.53 -24.36 -5.58
N ASP A 180 4.79 -23.89 -5.52
CA ASP A 180 5.62 -23.65 -6.71
C ASP A 180 5.77 -24.94 -7.53
N HIS A 181 5.90 -26.07 -6.84
CA HIS A 181 6.05 -27.37 -7.49
C HIS A 181 4.79 -27.77 -8.28
N GLU A 182 3.60 -27.55 -7.70
CA GLU A 182 2.32 -27.83 -8.36
C GLU A 182 2.05 -26.87 -9.52
N LEU A 183 2.46 -25.60 -9.39
CA LEU A 183 2.33 -24.57 -10.43
C LEU A 183 3.06 -24.95 -11.72
N ARG A 184 4.26 -25.52 -11.58
CA ARG A 184 5.08 -25.98 -12.71
C ARG A 184 4.63 -27.31 -13.29
N GLN A 185 3.97 -28.16 -12.51
CA GLN A 185 3.60 -29.53 -12.91
C GLN A 185 2.15 -29.68 -13.41
N ARG A 186 1.19 -28.91 -12.90
CA ARG A 186 -0.25 -29.05 -13.23
C ARG A 186 -0.73 -28.20 -14.41
N THR A 187 0.18 -27.74 -15.26
CA THR A 187 -0.10 -27.08 -16.54
C THR A 187 -0.97 -27.90 -17.50
N HIS A 188 -1.26 -29.17 -17.18
CA HIS A 188 -2.05 -30.10 -17.99
C HIS A 188 -3.29 -30.69 -17.29
N ALA A 189 -3.69 -30.19 -16.11
CA ALA A 189 -4.89 -30.70 -15.45
C ALA A 189 -6.17 -30.28 -16.23
N PRO A 190 -7.10 -31.20 -16.54
CA PRO A 190 -8.32 -30.88 -17.29
C PRO A 190 -9.26 -30.00 -16.45
N GLY A 191 -9.47 -28.77 -16.89
CA GLY A 191 -10.26 -27.72 -16.21
C GLY A 191 -10.14 -26.38 -16.94
N ARG A 192 -10.84 -25.33 -16.49
CA ARG A 192 -10.76 -23.98 -17.09
C ARG A 192 -9.29 -23.55 -17.21
N HIS A 193 -8.76 -23.59 -18.42
CA HIS A 193 -7.40 -23.14 -18.69
C HIS A 193 -7.41 -21.63 -18.80
N LEU A 194 -6.56 -20.96 -18.01
CA LEU A 194 -6.26 -19.55 -18.25
C LEU A 194 -5.68 -19.40 -19.67
N PRO A 195 -6.09 -18.37 -20.41
CA PRO A 195 -5.39 -17.92 -21.62
C PRO A 195 -3.87 -17.88 -21.42
N GLU A 196 -3.11 -18.20 -22.46
CA GLU A 196 -1.65 -18.37 -22.36
C GLU A 196 -0.92 -17.11 -21.86
N ASP A 197 -1.38 -15.94 -22.29
CA ASP A 197 -0.93 -14.62 -21.85
C ASP A 197 -1.20 -14.40 -20.36
N LEU A 198 -2.41 -14.72 -19.87
CA LEU A 198 -2.75 -14.64 -18.46
C LEU A 198 -1.93 -15.62 -17.62
N ARG A 199 -1.65 -16.81 -18.15
CA ARG A 199 -0.79 -17.80 -17.48
C ARG A 199 0.64 -17.30 -17.34
N ALA A 200 1.24 -16.76 -18.41
CA ALA A 200 2.58 -16.19 -18.36
C ALA A 200 2.66 -15.03 -17.36
N SER A 201 1.66 -14.13 -17.41
CA SER A 201 1.53 -13.02 -16.46
C SER A 201 1.40 -13.53 -15.01
N ALA A 202 0.60 -14.55 -14.75
CA ALA A 202 0.46 -15.14 -13.42
C ALA A 202 1.76 -15.75 -12.89
N ILE A 203 2.57 -16.40 -13.75
CA ILE A 203 3.88 -16.94 -13.37
C ILE A 203 4.83 -15.80 -12.96
N GLN A 204 4.88 -14.73 -13.75
CA GLN A 204 5.70 -13.55 -13.43
C GLN A 204 5.25 -12.89 -12.13
N GLY A 205 3.94 -12.70 -11.94
CA GLY A 205 3.37 -12.17 -10.71
C GLY A 205 3.69 -13.04 -9.49
N TYR A 206 3.64 -14.37 -9.64
CA TYR A 206 3.99 -15.31 -8.59
C TYR A 206 5.47 -15.19 -8.18
N GLN A 207 6.39 -15.15 -9.15
CA GLN A 207 7.82 -14.98 -8.89
C GLN A 207 8.09 -13.65 -8.19
N ALA A 208 7.48 -12.56 -8.67
CA ALA A 208 7.58 -11.25 -8.07
C ALA A 208 7.04 -11.22 -6.63
N ALA A 209 5.89 -11.86 -6.37
CA ALA A 209 5.34 -11.97 -5.01
C ALA A 209 6.29 -12.74 -4.07
N CYS A 210 6.88 -13.85 -4.53
CA CYS A 210 7.87 -14.60 -3.76
C CYS A 210 9.10 -13.75 -3.43
N HIS A 211 9.66 -13.02 -4.41
CA HIS A 211 10.80 -12.13 -4.18
C HIS A 211 10.46 -10.97 -3.24
N MET A 212 9.31 -10.33 -3.41
CA MET A 212 8.80 -9.26 -2.56
C MET A 212 8.67 -9.72 -1.09
N LEU A 213 8.03 -10.87 -0.86
CA LEU A 213 7.85 -11.42 0.49
C LEU A 213 9.18 -11.87 1.10
N SER A 214 10.05 -12.49 0.31
CA SER A 214 11.40 -12.88 0.75
C SER A 214 12.23 -11.66 1.19
N ALA A 215 12.19 -10.58 0.41
CA ALA A 215 12.90 -9.34 0.73
C ALA A 215 12.42 -8.73 2.07
N ALA A 216 11.11 -8.76 2.33
CA ALA A 216 10.54 -8.31 3.61
C ALA A 216 11.08 -9.14 4.79
N LEU A 217 11.09 -10.48 4.63
CA LEU A 217 11.57 -11.40 5.65
C LEU A 217 13.08 -11.23 5.92
N GLN A 218 13.89 -11.10 4.87
CA GLN A 218 15.33 -10.85 4.98
C GLN A 218 15.64 -9.50 5.64
N ALA A 219 14.81 -8.49 5.38
CA ALA A 219 14.92 -7.16 5.99
C ALA A 219 14.37 -7.10 7.42
N HIS A 220 13.72 -8.16 7.91
CA HIS A 220 12.94 -8.15 9.17
C HIS A 220 11.95 -6.98 9.24
N GLN A 221 11.29 -6.67 8.13
CA GLN A 221 10.31 -5.59 8.00
C GLN A 221 9.00 -6.09 7.42
N GLY A 222 7.91 -5.39 7.72
CA GLY A 222 6.64 -5.59 7.05
C GLY A 222 6.66 -5.05 5.63
N LEU A 223 5.50 -5.10 4.96
CA LEU A 223 5.29 -4.47 3.67
C LEU A 223 4.23 -3.38 3.80
N TYR A 224 4.46 -2.25 3.14
CA TYR A 224 3.41 -1.32 2.75
C TYR A 224 3.10 -1.55 1.28
N MET A 225 1.81 -1.73 0.95
CA MET A 225 1.35 -2.12 -0.38
C MET A 225 0.32 -1.13 -0.88
N VAL A 226 0.44 -0.78 -2.16
CA VAL A 226 -0.42 0.19 -2.82
C VAL A 226 -0.67 -0.27 -4.25
N ILE A 227 -1.90 -0.10 -4.73
CA ILE A 227 -2.23 -0.26 -6.15
C ILE A 227 -2.44 1.13 -6.70
N LEU A 228 -1.53 1.54 -7.58
CA LEU A 228 -1.50 2.88 -8.16
C LEU A 228 -2.07 2.82 -9.58
N TRP A 229 -2.78 3.87 -9.97
CA TRP A 229 -3.06 4.09 -11.39
C TRP A 229 -1.82 4.67 -12.05
N ASP A 230 -1.13 3.84 -12.83
CA ASP A 230 -0.04 4.25 -13.70
C ASP A 230 -0.65 4.90 -14.96
N GLN A 231 -0.65 6.23 -15.01
CA GLN A 231 -0.96 6.94 -16.24
C GLN A 231 0.25 6.78 -17.15
N PRO A 232 0.09 6.24 -18.38
CA PRO A 232 1.19 6.30 -19.34
C PRO A 232 1.57 7.77 -19.50
N ASP A 233 2.86 8.09 -19.37
CA ASP A 233 3.37 9.43 -19.65
C ASP A 233 2.77 9.89 -20.98
N VAL A 234 1.77 10.76 -20.90
CA VAL A 234 1.24 11.43 -22.09
C VAL A 234 2.31 12.44 -22.40
N GLY A 235 3.36 11.98 -23.08
CA GLY A 235 4.55 12.75 -23.37
C GLY A 235 4.15 14.14 -23.84
N ASP A 236 4.79 15.14 -23.24
CA ASP A 236 4.58 16.56 -23.46
C ASP A 236 4.18 16.87 -24.91
N ALA A 237 2.87 16.92 -25.16
CA ALA A 237 2.28 17.47 -26.38
C ALA A 237 2.22 19.02 -26.28
N HIS A 238 3.12 19.59 -25.49
CA HIS A 238 3.35 21.02 -25.37
C HIS A 238 4.80 21.32 -25.75
N GLY A 239 5.18 20.89 -26.96
CA GLY A 239 6.17 21.61 -27.75
C GLY A 239 5.54 22.94 -28.18
N GLY A 240 5.84 24.01 -27.44
CA GLY A 240 5.64 25.39 -27.89
C GLY A 240 6.71 25.83 -28.88
#